data_AF-A0A961F8Q4-F1
#
_entry.id   AF-A0A961F8Q4-F1
#
_cell.length_a   1.000
_cell.length_b   1.000
_cell.length_c   1.000
_cell.angle_alpha   90.00
_cell.angle_beta   90.00
_cell.angle_gamma   90.00
#
_symmetry.space_group_name_H-M   'P 1'
#
loop_
_entity.id
_entity.type
_entity.pdbx_description
1 polymer ?
#
loop_
_entity_poly.entity_id
_entity_poly.type
_entity_poly.pdbx_seq_one_letter_code
_entity_poly.pdbx_strand_id
1 'polypeptide(L)'
;MKTPLTRSNGRAMLGTYDPALPTDGSLIVANVLRDQFNGLADMIAAIQTITSAQVDGVTTLNPGNPATVSASIAAGVLHLSFGIPQGDTGEQGPPGEVSQGDLENAINYQTSNNTNAVSTLGTYVSDPPTQGEVQAIVDKLDELINALKR
;
A
#
# COMPACT_ATOMS: atom_id res chain seq x y z
N MET A 1 31.12 55.59 -53.40
CA MET A 1 30.51 54.24 -53.25
C MET A 1 30.84 53.72 -51.86
N LYS A 2 29.83 53.60 -50.99
CA LYS A 2 29.98 53.09 -49.62
C LYS A 2 29.62 51.62 -49.66
N THR A 3 30.62 50.75 -49.64
CA THR A 3 30.41 49.29 -49.62
C THR A 3 29.69 48.92 -48.32
N PRO A 4 28.56 48.20 -48.36
CA PRO A 4 27.85 47.83 -47.14
C PRO A 4 28.65 46.78 -46.38
N LEU A 5 28.79 46.97 -45.07
CA LEU A 5 29.26 45.93 -44.14
C LEU A 5 28.22 44.82 -44.13
N THR A 6 28.52 43.74 -44.85
CA THR A 6 27.76 42.49 -44.71
C THR A 6 28.02 42.01 -43.30
N ARG A 7 26.99 42.02 -42.45
CA ARG A 7 27.04 41.35 -41.14
C ARG A 7 27.23 39.87 -41.46
N SER A 8 28.47 39.40 -41.44
CA SER A 8 28.73 37.97 -41.48
C SER A 8 28.07 37.40 -40.23
N ASN A 9 26.97 36.69 -40.40
CA ASN A 9 26.40 35.80 -39.40
C ASN A 9 27.33 34.59 -39.22
N GLY A 10 28.60 34.88 -38.96
CA GLY A 10 29.59 33.94 -38.51
C GLY A 10 29.23 33.65 -37.06
N ARG A 11 28.48 32.58 -36.83
CA ARG A 11 28.80 31.72 -35.70
C ARG A 11 30.22 31.24 -35.98
N ALA A 12 31.21 32.07 -35.67
CA ALA A 12 32.62 31.70 -35.76
C ALA A 12 32.73 30.37 -35.02
N MET A 13 33.45 29.41 -35.60
CA MET A 13 33.93 28.24 -34.87
C MET A 13 34.61 28.79 -33.61
N LEU A 14 33.88 28.81 -32.49
CA LEU A 14 34.33 29.40 -31.23
C LEU A 14 35.50 28.58 -30.76
N GLY A 15 36.66 29.22 -30.57
CA GLY A 15 37.80 28.58 -29.94
C GLY A 15 37.36 28.05 -28.58
N THR A 16 37.47 26.73 -28.38
CA THR A 16 37.26 26.14 -27.07
C THR A 16 38.20 26.82 -26.07
N TYR A 17 37.72 27.07 -24.85
CA TYR A 17 38.56 27.59 -23.78
C TYR A 17 39.83 26.73 -23.65
N ASP A 18 40.99 27.38 -23.62
CA ASP A 18 42.28 26.73 -23.46
C ASP A 18 43.00 27.36 -22.26
N PRO A 19 43.05 26.67 -21.11
CA PRO A 19 43.65 27.20 -19.89
C PRO A 19 45.17 27.44 -20.01
N ALA A 20 45.84 26.93 -21.06
CA ALA A 20 47.25 27.18 -21.30
C ALA A 20 47.52 28.55 -21.97
N LEU A 21 46.46 29.28 -22.38
CA LEU A 21 46.57 30.58 -23.03
C LEU A 21 45.96 31.72 -22.19
N PRO A 22 46.52 32.94 -22.24
CA PRO A 22 47.81 33.29 -22.86
C PRO A 22 48.99 32.73 -22.06
N THR A 23 50.06 32.32 -22.75
CA THR A 23 51.28 31.84 -22.09
C THR A 23 51.94 32.95 -21.27
N ASP A 24 52.46 32.63 -20.09
CA ASP A 24 53.17 33.59 -19.24
C ASP A 24 54.35 34.24 -20.01
N GLY A 25 54.54 35.54 -19.80
CA GLY A 25 55.54 36.34 -20.52
C GLY A 25 55.24 36.66 -21.99
N SER A 26 54.10 36.23 -22.54
CA SER A 26 53.68 36.62 -23.90
C SER A 26 53.12 38.04 -23.97
N LEU A 27 53.20 38.67 -25.15
CA LEU A 27 52.50 39.93 -25.40
C LEU A 27 50.99 39.70 -25.28
N ILE A 28 50.29 40.61 -24.61
CA ILE A 28 48.85 40.56 -24.50
C ILE A 28 48.23 40.79 -25.88
N VAL A 29 47.57 39.77 -26.42
CA VAL A 29 46.86 39.87 -27.70
C VAL A 29 45.36 39.82 -27.46
N ALA A 30 44.68 40.90 -27.86
CA ALA A 30 43.25 41.07 -27.61
C ALA A 30 42.36 40.03 -28.30
N ASN A 31 42.81 39.39 -29.38
CA ASN A 31 42.09 38.27 -30.00
C ASN A 31 42.11 37.03 -29.11
N VAL A 32 43.28 36.63 -28.59
CA VAL A 32 43.43 35.47 -27.69
C VAL A 32 42.56 35.64 -26.46
N LEU A 33 42.58 36.83 -25.83
CA LEU A 33 41.72 37.09 -24.67
C LEU A 33 40.23 36.99 -25.02
N ARG A 34 39.79 37.56 -26.15
CA ARG A 34 38.39 37.47 -26.59
C ARG A 34 37.97 36.02 -26.85
N ASP A 35 38.85 35.22 -27.44
CA ASP A 35 38.59 33.80 -27.70
C ASP A 35 38.48 33.01 -26.38
N GLN A 36 39.37 33.26 -25.41
CA GLN A 36 39.28 32.65 -24.07
C GLN A 36 38.00 33.05 -23.33
N PHE A 37 37.62 34.34 -23.34
CA PHE A 37 36.40 34.80 -22.68
C PHE A 37 35.14 34.23 -23.33
N ASN A 38 35.11 34.15 -24.65
CA ASN A 38 33.98 33.54 -25.35
C ASN A 38 33.90 32.03 -25.07
N GLY A 39 35.03 31.33 -25.04
CA GLY A 39 35.09 29.91 -24.66
C GLY A 39 34.60 29.66 -23.23
N LEU A 40 34.96 30.53 -22.28
CA LEU A 40 34.43 30.47 -20.91
C LEU A 40 32.93 30.76 -20.86
N ALA A 41 32.45 31.75 -21.60
CA ALA A 41 31.03 32.08 -21.68
C ALA A 41 30.21 30.90 -22.24
N ASP A 42 30.73 30.22 -23.26
CA ASP A 42 30.12 29.01 -23.83
C ASP A 42 30.12 27.86 -22.81
N MET A 43 31.23 27.63 -22.10
CA MET A 43 31.29 26.62 -21.04
C MET A 43 30.28 26.90 -19.94
N ILE A 44 30.17 28.15 -19.50
CA ILE A 44 29.21 28.58 -18.46
C ILE A 44 27.77 28.41 -18.95
N ALA A 45 27.48 28.78 -20.20
CA ALA A 45 26.17 28.60 -20.80
C ALA A 45 25.79 27.12 -20.97
N ALA A 46 26.79 26.24 -21.11
CA ALA A 46 26.61 24.79 -21.20
C ALA A 46 26.45 24.10 -19.83
N ILE A 47 26.68 24.80 -18.71
CA ILE A 47 26.43 24.24 -17.37
C ILE A 47 24.93 23.94 -17.26
N GLN A 48 24.61 22.65 -17.19
CA GLN A 48 23.23 22.20 -17.02
C GLN A 48 22.79 22.51 -15.59
N THR A 49 21.84 23.42 -15.43
CA THR A 49 21.25 23.74 -14.13
C THR A 49 20.00 22.88 -13.90
N ILE A 50 19.89 22.31 -12.70
CA ILE A 50 18.66 21.65 -12.24
C ILE A 50 17.86 22.71 -11.48
N THR A 51 16.68 23.05 -11.97
CA THR A 51 15.85 24.12 -11.40
C THR A 51 14.68 23.58 -10.59
N SER A 52 14.36 22.30 -10.75
CA SER A 52 13.32 21.61 -9.98
C SER A 52 13.58 20.10 -9.93
N ALA A 53 12.90 19.43 -9.01
CA ALA A 53 12.84 17.98 -8.96
C ALA A 53 11.38 17.53 -8.96
N GLN A 54 11.09 16.43 -9.64
CA GLN A 54 9.77 15.83 -9.75
C GLN A 54 9.85 14.34 -9.42
N VAL A 55 8.79 13.83 -8.81
CA VAL A 55 8.59 12.40 -8.60
C VAL A 55 7.62 11.92 -9.68
N ASP A 56 8.13 11.14 -10.62
CA ASP A 56 7.36 10.65 -11.77
C ASP A 56 6.44 9.49 -11.37
N GLY A 57 6.87 8.68 -10.41
CA GLY A 57 6.09 7.52 -9.97
C GLY A 57 6.59 6.90 -8.68
N VAL A 58 5.64 6.35 -7.93
CA VAL A 58 5.88 5.50 -6.76
C VAL A 58 5.16 4.18 -7.00
N THR A 59 5.92 3.10 -7.10
CA THR A 59 5.39 1.74 -7.26
C THR A 59 5.54 0.97 -5.96
N THR A 60 4.48 0.34 -5.50
CA THR A 60 4.55 -0.59 -4.37
C THR A 60 5.17 -1.91 -4.83
N LEU A 61 6.20 -2.37 -4.14
CA LEU A 61 6.85 -3.65 -4.39
C LEU A 61 6.33 -4.71 -3.42
N ASN A 62 6.54 -5.98 -3.74
CA ASN A 62 6.25 -7.10 -2.83
C ASN A 62 7.09 -7.00 -1.54
N PRO A 63 6.61 -7.56 -0.41
CA PRO A 63 7.42 -7.64 0.80
C PRO A 63 8.71 -8.40 0.53
N GLY A 64 9.80 -8.01 1.20
CA GLY A 64 11.12 -8.62 1.04
C GLY A 64 11.90 -8.21 -0.22
N ASN A 65 11.26 -7.57 -1.22
CA ASN A 65 12.01 -6.95 -2.31
C ASN A 65 12.79 -5.73 -1.79
N PRO A 66 14.01 -5.46 -2.28
CA PRO A 66 14.75 -4.25 -1.90
C PRO A 66 14.07 -3.00 -2.43
N ALA A 67 14.16 -1.90 -1.68
CA ALA A 67 13.74 -0.59 -2.17
C ALA A 67 14.61 -0.14 -3.35
N THR A 68 14.00 0.56 -4.31
CA THR A 68 14.69 1.03 -5.51
C THR A 68 14.43 2.51 -5.77
N VAL A 69 15.40 3.18 -6.40
CA VAL A 69 15.28 4.54 -6.91
C VAL A 69 16.01 4.64 -8.24
N SER A 70 15.41 5.33 -9.21
CA SER A 70 16.07 5.75 -10.45
C SER A 70 15.95 7.25 -10.61
N ALA A 71 17.02 7.89 -11.06
CA ALA A 71 17.09 9.32 -11.30
C ALA A 71 17.47 9.61 -12.75
N SER A 72 16.83 10.60 -13.36
CA SER A 72 17.19 11.12 -14.69
C SER A 72 17.02 12.63 -14.73
N ILE A 73 17.70 13.29 -15.68
CA ILE A 73 17.56 14.73 -15.88
C ILE A 73 16.97 14.94 -17.26
N ALA A 74 15.82 15.61 -17.32
CA ALA A 74 15.18 15.99 -18.57
C ALA A 74 14.77 17.47 -18.49
N ALA A 75 15.16 18.25 -19.49
CA ALA A 75 14.83 19.68 -19.58
C ALA A 75 15.13 20.51 -18.30
N GLY A 76 16.22 20.18 -17.57
CA GLY A 76 16.60 20.87 -16.34
C GLY A 76 15.79 20.48 -15.10
N VAL A 77 15.00 19.41 -15.17
CA VAL A 77 14.27 18.82 -14.05
C VAL A 77 14.91 17.49 -13.67
N LEU A 78 15.15 17.29 -12.37
CA LEU A 78 15.52 15.98 -11.83
C LEU A 78 14.26 15.13 -11.67
N HIS A 79 14.14 14.07 -12.45
CA HIS A 79 13.06 13.12 -12.42
C HIS A 79 13.44 11.90 -11.57
N LEU A 80 12.64 11.59 -10.54
CA LEU A 80 12.84 10.45 -9.66
C LEU A 80 11.68 9.46 -9.80
N SER A 81 12.00 8.16 -9.79
CA SER A 81 11.00 7.08 -9.66
C SER A 81 11.40 6.15 -8.53
N PHE A 82 10.44 5.78 -7.69
CA PHE A 82 10.66 4.98 -6.49
C PHE A 82 9.92 3.64 -6.56
N GLY A 83 10.61 2.57 -6.14
CA GLY A 83 10.00 1.31 -5.78
C GLY A 83 10.06 1.10 -4.27
N ILE A 84 8.90 1.18 -3.60
CA ILE A 84 8.79 1.08 -2.14
C ILE A 84 8.17 -0.28 -1.78
N PRO A 85 8.88 -1.16 -1.05
CA PRO A 85 8.32 -2.43 -0.60
C PRO A 85 7.16 -2.23 0.35
N GLN A 86 6.09 -3.02 0.17
CA GLN A 86 5.06 -3.13 1.19
C GLN A 86 5.61 -3.87 2.42
N GLY A 87 5.01 -3.61 3.58
CA GLY A 87 5.30 -4.39 4.78
C GLY A 87 4.80 -5.82 4.67
N ASP A 88 5.27 -6.69 5.56
CA ASP A 88 4.73 -8.03 5.69
C ASP A 88 3.25 -7.99 6.11
N THR A 89 2.47 -8.98 5.68
CA THR A 89 1.09 -9.12 6.15
C THR A 89 1.10 -9.38 7.66
N GLY A 90 0.26 -8.67 8.40
CA GLY A 90 0.10 -8.89 9.84
C GLY A 90 -0.41 -10.30 10.15
N GLU A 91 -0.16 -10.78 11.36
CA GLU A 91 -0.73 -12.06 11.78
C GLU A 91 -2.26 -12.02 11.77
N GLN A 92 -2.89 -13.15 11.45
CA GLN A 92 -4.33 -13.27 11.56
C GLN A 92 -4.76 -13.03 13.01
N GLY A 93 -5.83 -12.26 13.20
CA GLY A 93 -6.40 -12.05 14.53
C GLY A 93 -6.85 -13.38 15.17
N PRO A 94 -6.94 -13.45 16.52
CA PRO A 94 -7.40 -14.64 17.20
C PRO A 94 -8.83 -15.00 16.74
N PRO A 95 -9.18 -16.30 16.66
CA PRO A 95 -10.57 -16.73 16.50
C PRO A 95 -11.47 -16.12 17.57
N GLY A 96 -12.74 -15.86 17.26
CA GLY A 96 -13.71 -15.42 18.26
C GLY A 96 -13.91 -16.50 19.33
N GLU A 97 -13.75 -16.13 20.60
CA GLU A 97 -13.96 -17.04 21.74
C GLU A 97 -15.44 -17.04 22.15
N VAL A 98 -16.01 -18.24 22.33
CA VAL A 98 -17.20 -18.41 23.17
C VAL A 98 -16.67 -18.72 24.56
N SER A 99 -16.88 -17.82 25.52
CA SER A 99 -16.31 -18.01 26.85
C SER A 99 -16.94 -19.25 27.52
N GLN A 100 -16.23 -19.85 28.48
CA GLN A 100 -16.80 -20.92 29.29
C GLN A 100 -18.10 -20.47 29.97
N GLY A 101 -18.18 -19.20 30.40
CA GLY A 101 -19.40 -18.62 30.96
C GLY A 101 -20.56 -18.53 29.95
N ASP A 102 -20.28 -18.15 28.69
CA ASP A 102 -21.31 -18.14 27.64
C ASP A 102 -21.83 -19.54 27.34
N LEU A 103 -20.92 -20.52 27.33
CA LEU A 103 -21.26 -21.93 27.11
C LEU A 103 -22.10 -22.48 28.28
N GLU A 104 -21.71 -22.17 29.51
CA GLU A 104 -22.46 -22.53 30.71
C GLU A 104 -23.84 -21.88 30.72
N ASN A 105 -23.95 -20.61 30.32
CA ASN A 105 -25.24 -19.93 30.25
C ASN A 105 -26.16 -20.55 29.20
N ALA A 106 -25.63 -20.87 28.02
CA ALA A 106 -26.39 -21.53 26.96
C ALA A 106 -26.91 -22.89 27.42
N ILE A 107 -26.04 -23.71 28.01
CA ILE A 107 -26.41 -25.05 28.50
C ILE A 107 -27.38 -24.94 29.69
N ASN A 108 -27.12 -24.05 30.65
CA ASN A 108 -27.85 -24.04 31.90
C ASN A 108 -29.16 -23.27 31.90
N TYR A 109 -29.35 -22.34 30.96
CA TYR A 109 -30.53 -21.46 30.96
C TYR A 109 -31.25 -21.38 29.63
N GLN A 110 -30.65 -21.83 28.51
CA GLN A 110 -31.24 -21.67 27.18
C GLN A 110 -31.58 -23.00 26.49
N THR A 111 -31.44 -24.13 27.20
CA THR A 111 -31.78 -25.47 26.68
C THR A 111 -32.64 -26.25 27.66
N SER A 112 -33.42 -27.21 27.16
CA SER A 112 -34.17 -28.14 28.02
C SER A 112 -33.23 -29.04 28.81
N ASN A 113 -33.71 -29.57 29.94
CA ASN A 113 -32.99 -30.57 30.72
C ASN A 113 -32.89 -31.92 29.99
N ASN A 114 -31.96 -32.77 30.43
CA ASN A 114 -31.89 -34.16 30.00
C ASN A 114 -33.07 -34.96 30.57
N THR A 115 -33.90 -35.52 29.68
CA THR A 115 -35.11 -36.28 30.04
C THR A 115 -34.92 -37.80 30.03
N ASN A 116 -33.70 -38.32 30.10
CA ASN A 116 -33.44 -39.78 30.14
C ASN A 116 -34.15 -40.51 31.29
N ALA A 117 -34.55 -39.80 32.35
CA ALA A 117 -35.32 -40.37 33.46
C ALA A 117 -36.84 -40.48 33.18
N VAL A 118 -37.35 -39.79 32.15
CA VAL A 118 -38.77 -39.85 31.78
C VAL A 118 -39.03 -41.17 31.08
N SER A 119 -39.82 -42.03 31.72
CA SER A 119 -40.19 -43.34 31.14
C SER A 119 -41.02 -43.20 29.86
N THR A 120 -41.03 -44.22 29.00
CA THR A 120 -41.92 -44.25 27.82
C THR A 120 -43.40 -44.34 28.22
N LEU A 121 -44.30 -43.80 27.39
CA LEU A 121 -45.75 -43.93 27.59
C LEU A 121 -46.18 -45.38 27.29
N GLY A 122 -46.53 -46.13 28.34
CA GLY A 122 -46.88 -47.55 28.27
C GLY A 122 -48.38 -47.85 28.30
N THR A 123 -49.23 -46.92 27.88
CA THR A 123 -50.69 -47.06 27.95
C THR A 123 -51.27 -47.45 26.58
N TYR A 124 -52.33 -48.24 26.61
CA TYR A 124 -53.19 -48.50 25.46
C TYR A 124 -54.45 -47.66 25.61
N VAL A 125 -55.00 -47.16 24.50
CA VAL A 125 -56.22 -46.34 24.50
C VAL A 125 -57.33 -47.12 23.80
N SER A 126 -58.43 -47.33 24.52
CA SER A 126 -59.63 -47.99 24.01
C SER A 126 -60.50 -47.10 23.10
N ASP A 127 -61.49 -47.70 22.43
CA ASP A 127 -62.47 -47.00 21.59
C ASP A 127 -63.92 -47.34 22.06
N PRO A 128 -64.67 -46.39 22.64
CA PRO A 128 -64.28 -45.01 22.91
C PRO A 128 -63.30 -44.90 24.10
N PRO A 129 -62.36 -43.94 24.08
CA PRO A 129 -61.38 -43.76 25.16
C PRO A 129 -62.04 -43.59 26.52
N THR A 130 -61.52 -44.28 27.52
CA THR A 130 -61.97 -44.09 28.90
C THR A 130 -61.33 -42.85 29.52
N GLN A 131 -62.00 -42.27 30.52
CA GLN A 131 -61.45 -41.14 31.28
C GLN A 131 -60.10 -41.48 31.94
N GLY A 132 -59.93 -42.72 32.41
CA GLY A 132 -58.68 -43.16 33.07
C GLY A 132 -57.49 -43.23 32.11
N GLU A 133 -57.70 -43.67 30.87
CA GLU A 133 -56.65 -43.71 29.84
C GLU A 133 -56.20 -42.31 29.43
N VAL A 134 -57.17 -41.40 29.27
CA VAL A 134 -56.86 -39.99 29.00
C VAL A 134 -56.13 -39.36 30.18
N GLN A 135 -56.53 -39.66 31.41
CA GLN A 135 -55.84 -39.15 32.60
C GLN A 135 -54.39 -39.65 32.68
N ALA A 136 -54.13 -40.92 32.38
CA ALA A 136 -52.78 -41.46 32.38
C ALA A 136 -51.86 -40.79 31.33
N ILE A 137 -52.41 -40.35 30.20
CA ILE A 137 -51.67 -39.57 29.20
C ILE A 137 -51.37 -38.17 29.73
N VAL A 138 -52.35 -37.51 30.34
CA VAL A 138 -52.19 -36.16 30.93
C VAL A 138 -51.11 -36.19 32.01
N ASP A 139 -51.18 -37.15 32.93
CA ASP A 139 -50.20 -37.28 34.01
C ASP A 139 -48.78 -37.47 33.45
N LYS A 140 -48.64 -38.23 32.35
CA LYS A 140 -47.35 -38.46 31.72
C LYS A 140 -46.83 -37.22 30.96
N LEU A 141 -47.72 -36.43 30.38
CA LEU A 141 -47.37 -35.16 29.76
C LEU A 141 -46.88 -34.16 30.82
N ASP A 142 -47.52 -34.10 31.98
CA ASP A 142 -47.10 -33.25 33.09
C ASP A 142 -45.72 -33.66 33.62
N GLU A 143 -45.45 -34.98 33.74
CA GLU A 143 -44.12 -35.49 34.08
C GLU A 143 -43.05 -35.01 33.08
N LEU A 144 -43.32 -35.12 31.77
CA LEU A 144 -42.40 -34.67 30.72
C LEU A 144 -42.19 -33.16 30.74
N ILE A 145 -43.26 -32.38 30.89
CA ILE A 145 -43.20 -30.92 30.91
C ILE A 145 -42.36 -30.45 32.11
N ASN A 146 -42.58 -31.03 33.28
CA ASN A 146 -41.81 -30.71 34.48
C ASN A 146 -40.34 -31.14 34.33
N ALA A 147 -40.08 -32.26 33.66
CA ALA A 147 -38.72 -32.71 33.39
C ALA A 147 -37.97 -31.82 32.37
N LEU A 148 -38.66 -31.28 31.35
CA LEU A 148 -38.05 -30.45 30.31
C LEU A 148 -37.80 -29.00 30.75
N LYS A 149 -38.65 -28.48 31.62
CA LYS A 149 -38.54 -27.12 32.13
C LYS A 149 -37.31 -27.00 33.03
N ARG A 150 -36.52 -25.95 32.78
CA ARG A 150 -35.44 -25.49 33.65
C ARG A 150 -35.95 -24.41 34.58
#